data_AF-A0A645J6L1-F1
#
_entry.id   AF-A0A645J6L1-F1
#
_cell.length_a   1.000
_cell.length_b   1.000
_cell.length_c   1.000
_cell.angle_alpha   90.00
_cell.angle_beta   90.00
_cell.angle_gamma   90.00
#
_symmetry.space_group_name_H-M   'P 1'
#
loop_
_entity.id
_entity.type
_entity.pdbx_description
1 polymer ?
#
loop_
_entity_poly.entity_id
_entity_poly.type
_entity_poly.pdbx_seq_one_letter_code
_entity_poly.pdbx_strand_id
1 'polypeptide(L)'
;MTICGDDCSGCHPVDPYSFRVTVVLPGWTYRFANADFRNFLAKLIRKELPAHVLARICWVGYRKGQVPDEENDMLRLEKAYKAFLLAKTNLEQKQDEEKLKELNKILNELNSVYPTGKLIDCDEEDETLEGRIILGRTNIGNI
;
A
#
# COMPACT_ATOMS: atom_id res chain seq x y z
N MET A 1 0.50 2.84 -10.76
CA MET A 1 1.28 2.18 -11.83
C MET A 1 0.86 2.83 -13.12
N THR A 2 1.61 3.84 -13.55
CA THR A 2 1.31 4.52 -14.80
C THR A 2 1.72 3.60 -15.94
N ILE A 3 0.75 3.19 -16.75
CA ILE A 3 0.96 2.44 -17.98
C ILE A 3 1.35 3.48 -19.03
N CYS A 4 2.45 3.22 -19.76
CA CYS A 4 2.95 4.14 -20.78
C CYS A 4 1.86 4.39 -21.83
N GLY A 5 1.58 5.66 -22.12
CA GLY A 5 0.87 6.05 -23.33
C GLY A 5 1.80 5.96 -24.55
N ASP A 6 1.22 6.07 -25.74
CA ASP A 6 1.84 5.87 -27.07
C ASP A 6 3.04 6.78 -27.42
N ASP A 7 3.55 7.58 -26.47
CA ASP A 7 4.69 8.48 -26.67
C ASP A 7 5.92 7.95 -25.93
N CYS A 8 6.67 7.06 -26.60
CA CYS A 8 7.87 6.38 -26.09
C CYS A 8 9.12 7.29 -26.08
N SER A 9 9.01 8.55 -25.63
CA SER A 9 10.11 9.51 -25.61
C SER A 9 10.86 9.60 -24.26
N GLY A 10 10.42 8.85 -23.24
CA GLY A 10 11.05 8.81 -21.90
C GLY A 10 11.73 7.47 -21.58
N CYS A 11 12.93 7.52 -21.00
CA CYS A 11 13.68 6.37 -20.44
C CYS A 11 13.00 5.75 -19.20
N HIS A 12 11.75 5.31 -19.33
CA HIS A 12 11.08 4.52 -18.31
C HIS A 12 11.18 3.02 -18.62
N PRO A 13 11.18 2.14 -17.60
CA PRO A 13 11.33 0.71 -17.82
C PRO A 13 10.15 0.21 -18.67
N VAL A 14 10.47 -0.38 -19.82
CA VAL A 14 9.55 -0.76 -20.91
C VAL A 14 8.52 -1.83 -20.51
N ASP A 15 8.65 -2.42 -19.32
CA ASP A 15 7.76 -3.45 -18.83
C ASP A 15 7.17 -3.13 -17.43
N PRO A 16 5.91 -2.68 -17.36
CA PRO A 16 5.24 -2.42 -16.09
C PRO A 16 4.77 -3.70 -15.38
N TYR A 17 4.75 -4.87 -16.02
CA TYR A 17 4.12 -6.08 -15.46
C TYR A 17 5.08 -7.21 -15.14
N SER A 18 6.25 -7.29 -15.78
CA SER A 18 7.20 -8.36 -15.51
C SER A 18 7.86 -8.26 -14.13
N PHE A 19 7.92 -9.40 -13.45
CA PHE A 19 8.64 -9.63 -12.19
C PHE A 19 8.33 -8.61 -11.07
N ARG A 20 7.10 -8.13 -10.98
CA ARG A 20 6.65 -7.24 -9.89
C ARG A 20 5.54 -7.89 -9.09
N VAL A 21 5.67 -7.85 -7.77
CA VAL A 21 4.65 -8.36 -6.84
C VAL A 21 4.26 -7.23 -5.90
N THR A 22 2.95 -7.02 -5.75
CA THR A 22 2.40 -6.09 -4.76
C THR A 22 1.88 -6.90 -3.58
N VAL A 23 2.44 -6.66 -2.39
CA VAL A 23 2.03 -7.27 -1.14
C VAL A 23 1.26 -6.22 -0.34
N VAL A 24 -0.03 -6.49 -0.11
CA VAL A 24 -0.90 -5.59 0.64
C VAL A 24 -1.16 -6.17 2.03
N LEU A 25 -0.88 -5.38 3.06
CA LEU A 25 -1.01 -5.77 4.46
C LEU A 25 -1.82 -4.72 5.24
N PRO A 26 -2.58 -5.11 6.29
CA PRO A 26 -3.35 -4.18 7.08
C PRO A 26 -2.44 -3.29 7.95
N GLY A 27 -2.60 -1.97 7.87
CA GLY A 27 -1.77 -1.01 8.62
C GLY A 27 -2.20 -0.76 10.07
N TRP A 28 -3.45 -1.09 10.42
CA TRP A 28 -4.10 -0.66 11.68
C TRP A 28 -3.99 -1.65 12.85
N THR A 29 -3.47 -2.87 12.62
CA THR A 29 -3.39 -3.86 13.71
C THR A 29 -2.29 -3.48 14.70
N TYR A 30 -2.43 -3.85 15.97
CA TYR A 30 -1.47 -3.51 17.03
C TYR A 30 -0.02 -3.87 16.67
N ARG A 31 0.21 -5.08 16.13
CA ARG A 31 1.54 -5.53 15.69
C ARG A 31 2.09 -4.67 14.55
N PHE A 32 1.23 -4.32 13.61
CA PHE A 32 1.59 -3.48 12.47
C PHE A 32 1.56 -1.98 12.78
N ALA A 33 1.23 -1.55 14.00
CA ALA A 33 1.43 -0.15 14.40
C ALA A 33 2.91 0.16 14.67
N ASN A 34 3.69 -0.85 15.10
CA ASN A 34 5.11 -0.70 15.38
C ASN A 34 5.95 -0.66 14.09
N ALA A 35 6.68 0.44 13.88
CA ALA A 35 7.52 0.66 12.70
C ALA A 35 8.69 -0.34 12.57
N ASP A 36 9.30 -0.76 13.68
CA ASP A 36 10.40 -1.72 13.68
C ASP A 36 9.91 -3.10 13.25
N PHE A 37 8.71 -3.49 13.68
CA PHE A 37 8.08 -4.72 13.22
C PHE A 37 7.77 -4.69 11.72
N ARG A 38 7.27 -3.55 11.20
CA ARG A 38 7.09 -3.36 9.75
C ARG A 38 8.39 -3.52 8.99
N ASN A 39 9.48 -2.92 9.48
CA ASN A 39 10.81 -3.01 8.87
C ASN A 39 11.33 -4.45 8.88
N PHE A 40 11.16 -5.15 10.00
CA PHE A 40 11.51 -6.56 10.12
C PHE A 40 10.73 -7.41 9.11
N LEU A 41 9.40 -7.30 9.06
CA LEU A 41 8.59 -8.09 8.14
C LEU A 41 8.90 -7.76 6.68
N ALA A 42 9.09 -6.47 6.36
CA ALA A 42 9.43 -6.04 5.01
C ALA A 42 10.81 -6.55 4.58
N LYS A 43 11.76 -6.71 5.52
CA LYS A 43 13.05 -7.38 5.24
C LYS A 43 12.86 -8.88 5.06
N LEU A 44 12.02 -9.52 5.87
CA LEU A 44 11.73 -10.95 5.76
C LEU A 44 11.10 -11.28 4.40
N ILE A 45 10.05 -10.56 4.00
CA ILE A 45 9.38 -10.73 2.70
C ILE A 45 10.39 -10.61 1.55
N ARG A 46 11.30 -9.63 1.61
CA ARG A 46 12.34 -9.44 0.57
C ARG A 46 13.39 -10.56 0.56
N LYS A 47 13.62 -11.25 1.67
CA LYS A 47 14.55 -12.39 1.74
C LYS A 47 13.91 -13.67 1.20
N GLU A 48 12.62 -13.86 1.44
CA GLU A 48 11.87 -15.02 0.93
C GLU A 48 11.56 -14.91 -0.57
N LEU A 49 11.46 -13.70 -1.10
CA LEU A 49 11.21 -13.48 -2.51
C LEU A 49 12.49 -13.68 -3.36
N PRO A 50 12.35 -14.23 -4.58
CA PRO A 50 13.47 -14.34 -5.50
C PRO A 50 14.08 -12.97 -5.84
N ALA A 51 15.40 -12.91 -5.99
CA ALA A 51 16.13 -11.65 -6.20
C ALA A 51 15.70 -10.86 -7.46
N HIS A 52 15.19 -11.55 -8.48
CA HIS A 52 14.73 -10.94 -9.72
C HIS A 52 13.30 -10.35 -9.62
N VAL A 53 12.58 -10.60 -8.53
CA VAL A 53 11.21 -10.11 -8.32
C VAL A 53 11.23 -8.87 -7.42
N LEU A 54 10.70 -7.76 -7.93
CA LEU A 54 10.56 -6.53 -7.17
C LEU A 54 9.25 -6.56 -6.34
N ALA A 55 9.40 -6.46 -5.02
CA ALA A 55 8.28 -6.41 -4.09
C ALA A 55 7.89 -4.97 -3.73
N ARG A 56 6.66 -4.56 -4.10
CA ARG A 56 6.00 -3.36 -3.56
C ARG A 56 5.17 -3.78 -2.35
N ILE A 57 5.61 -3.39 -1.16
CA ILE A 57 4.91 -3.70 0.10
C ILE A 57 4.12 -2.46 0.52
N CYS A 58 2.82 -2.59 0.71
CA CYS A 58 1.93 -1.50 1.12
C CYS A 58 1.17 -1.86 2.39
N TRP A 59 1.21 -0.95 3.36
CA TRP A 59 0.46 -1.06 4.63
C TRP A 59 -0.80 -0.21 4.54
N VAL A 60 -1.96 -0.80 4.31
CA VAL A 60 -3.15 -0.03 3.90
C VAL A 60 -4.30 -0.11 4.91
N GLY A 61 -5.20 0.86 4.81
CA GLY A 61 -6.51 0.84 5.44
C GLY A 61 -6.55 1.13 6.94
N TYR A 62 -7.78 1.13 7.44
CA TYR A 62 -8.14 1.37 8.84
C TYR A 62 -9.07 0.27 9.36
N ARG A 63 -9.27 0.20 10.67
CA ARG A 63 -10.22 -0.76 11.24
C ARG A 63 -11.62 -0.42 10.73
N LYS A 64 -12.42 -1.45 10.39
CA LYS A 64 -13.82 -1.28 9.98
C LYS A 64 -14.58 -0.43 11.01
N GLY A 65 -15.21 0.64 10.56
CA GLY A 65 -15.97 1.58 11.39
C GLY A 65 -15.17 2.76 11.98
N GLN A 66 -13.84 2.83 11.80
CA GLN A 66 -13.09 4.06 12.15
C GLN A 66 -13.22 5.17 11.10
N VAL A 67 -13.33 4.78 9.84
CA VAL A 67 -13.34 5.65 8.67
C VAL A 67 -14.47 5.15 7.76
N PRO A 68 -15.16 6.04 7.00
CA PRO A 68 -16.16 5.63 6.03
C PRO A 68 -15.66 4.53 5.09
N ASP A 69 -16.56 3.63 4.69
CA ASP A 69 -16.24 2.49 3.82
C ASP A 69 -15.59 2.91 2.49
N GLU A 70 -15.90 4.13 2.01
CA GLU A 70 -15.38 4.71 0.76
C GLU A 70 -13.95 5.23 0.90
N GLU A 71 -13.52 5.57 2.10
CA GLU A 71 -12.17 6.06 2.40
C GLU A 71 -11.25 4.92 2.88
N ASN A 72 -11.81 3.75 3.20
CA ASN A 72 -11.03 2.60 3.65
C ASN A 72 -10.49 1.78 2.47
N ASP A 73 -9.25 2.07 2.09
CA ASP A 73 -8.53 1.42 0.99
C ASP A 73 -8.51 -0.12 1.07
N MET A 74 -8.41 -0.69 2.28
CA MET A 74 -8.40 -2.15 2.44
C MET A 74 -9.76 -2.75 2.06
N LEU A 75 -10.86 -2.14 2.51
CA LEU A 75 -12.21 -2.62 2.20
C LEU A 75 -12.52 -2.48 0.71
N ARG A 76 -12.08 -1.38 0.08
CA ARG A 76 -12.18 -1.18 -1.37
C ARG A 76 -11.45 -2.28 -2.13
N LEU A 77 -10.22 -2.58 -1.74
CA LEU A 77 -9.43 -3.65 -2.35
C LEU A 77 -10.09 -5.02 -2.18
N GLU A 78 -10.54 -5.37 -0.98
CA GLU A 78 -11.19 -6.67 -0.71
C GLU A 78 -12.47 -6.84 -1.56
N LYS A 79 -13.30 -5.80 -1.64
CA LYS A 79 -14.53 -5.81 -2.45
C LYS A 79 -14.21 -6.02 -3.94
N ALA A 80 -13.28 -5.23 -4.49
CA ALA A 80 -12.89 -5.33 -5.90
C ALA A 80 -12.20 -6.66 -6.23
N TYR A 81 -11.32 -7.14 -5.34
CA TYR A 81 -10.62 -8.40 -5.54
C TYR A 81 -11.58 -9.59 -5.49
N LYS A 82 -12.54 -9.60 -4.55
CA LYS A 82 -13.60 -10.61 -4.51
C LYS A 82 -14.44 -10.60 -5.78
N ALA A 83 -14.85 -9.43 -6.26
CA ALA A 83 -15.62 -9.30 -7.50
C ALA A 83 -14.84 -9.83 -8.71
N PHE A 84 -13.56 -9.50 -8.81
CA PHE A 84 -12.67 -10.00 -9.85
C PHE A 84 -12.52 -11.53 -9.81
N LEU A 85 -12.32 -12.12 -8.62
CA LEU A 85 -12.20 -13.57 -8.47
C LEU A 85 -13.49 -14.29 -8.88
N LEU A 86 -14.66 -13.78 -8.46
CA LEU A 86 -15.95 -14.36 -8.80
C LEU A 86 -16.23 -14.28 -10.31
N ALA A 87 -15.90 -13.16 -10.95
CA ALA A 87 -16.01 -13.01 -12.39
C ALA A 87 -15.13 -14.05 -13.12
N LYS A 88 -13.90 -14.25 -12.63
CA LYS A 88 -12.95 -15.20 -13.22
C LYS A 88 -13.40 -16.67 -13.14
N THR A 89 -14.13 -17.06 -12.09
CA THR A 89 -14.60 -18.45 -11.91
C THR A 89 -15.45 -18.95 -13.08
N ASN A 90 -16.21 -18.08 -13.74
CA ASN A 90 -17.17 -18.47 -14.79
C ASN A 90 -16.65 -18.28 -16.22
N LEU A 91 -15.44 -17.73 -16.39
CA LEU A 91 -14.98 -17.20 -17.68
C LEU A 91 -13.88 -18.03 -18.36
N GLU A 92 -13.46 -19.17 -17.79
CA GLU A 92 -12.33 -19.97 -18.30
C GLU A 92 -11.09 -19.08 -18.60
N GLN A 93 -10.75 -18.90 -19.89
CA GLN A 93 -9.63 -18.08 -20.35
C GLN A 93 -10.01 -16.60 -20.57
N LYS A 94 -11.31 -16.25 -20.59
CA LYS A 94 -11.77 -14.86 -20.80
C LYS A 94 -11.57 -14.05 -19.52
N GLN A 95 -11.31 -12.75 -19.68
CA GLN A 95 -11.22 -11.80 -18.59
C GLN A 95 -12.35 -10.78 -18.69
N ASP A 96 -12.96 -10.50 -17.54
CA ASP A 96 -13.81 -9.33 -17.38
C ASP A 96 -12.93 -8.08 -17.34
N GLU A 97 -12.93 -7.31 -18.43
CA GLU A 97 -12.12 -6.10 -18.54
C GLU A 97 -12.52 -5.01 -17.54
N GLU A 98 -13.79 -4.93 -17.19
CA GLU A 98 -14.31 -3.86 -16.33
C GLU A 98 -13.82 -4.07 -14.90
N LYS A 99 -13.97 -5.30 -14.39
CA LYS A 99 -13.49 -5.68 -13.04
C LYS A 99 -11.97 -5.65 -12.95
N LEU A 100 -11.27 -6.00 -14.03
CA LEU A 100 -9.81 -5.89 -14.07
C LEU A 100 -9.34 -4.43 -14.04
N LYS A 101 -9.97 -3.54 -14.82
CA LYS A 101 -9.65 -2.10 -14.82
C LYS A 101 -9.93 -1.47 -13.45
N GLU A 102 -11.04 -1.83 -12.82
CA GLU A 102 -11.39 -1.39 -11.46
C GLU A 102 -10.33 -1.82 -10.43
N LEU A 103 -9.93 -3.09 -10.44
CA LEU A 103 -8.90 -3.61 -9.54
C LEU A 103 -7.55 -2.91 -9.75
N ASN A 104 -7.13 -2.74 -11.01
CA ASN A 104 -5.89 -2.05 -11.34
C ASN A 104 -5.89 -0.59 -10.88
N LYS A 105 -7.03 0.12 -11.01
CA LYS A 105 -7.18 1.47 -10.51
C LYS A 105 -6.96 1.53 -8.99
N ILE A 106 -7.62 0.64 -8.25
CA ILE A 106 -7.48 0.59 -6.78
C ILE A 106 -6.04 0.28 -6.39
N LEU A 107 -5.40 -0.73 -6.99
CA LEU A 107 -4.00 -1.09 -6.72
C LEU A 107 -3.03 0.07 -7.00
N ASN A 108 -3.36 0.93 -7.96
CA ASN A 108 -2.56 2.12 -8.28
C ASN A 108 -2.68 3.21 -7.23
N GLU A 109 -3.87 3.40 -6.68
CA GLU A 109 -4.21 4.43 -5.68
C GLU A 109 -3.74 4.06 -4.25
N LEU A 110 -3.45 2.78 -3.98
CA LEU A 110 -3.05 2.32 -2.64
C LEU A 110 -1.79 3.03 -2.11
N ASN A 111 -1.94 3.68 -0.96
CA ASN A 111 -0.86 4.32 -0.22
C ASN A 111 -0.59 3.63 1.12
N SER A 112 0.66 3.69 1.58
CA SER A 112 1.01 3.14 2.90
C SER A 112 0.65 4.13 4.01
N VAL A 113 -0.14 3.69 4.98
CA VAL A 113 -0.49 4.43 6.19
C VAL A 113 0.69 4.40 7.13
N TYR A 114 1.39 5.52 7.31
CA TYR A 114 2.43 5.68 8.34
C TYR A 114 1.84 6.34 9.59
N PRO A 115 2.38 6.03 10.80
CA PRO A 115 2.00 6.76 12.00
C PRO A 115 2.31 8.25 11.83
N THR A 116 1.42 9.10 12.33
CA THR A 116 1.59 10.55 12.31
C THR A 116 2.60 10.96 13.38
N GLY A 117 3.52 11.84 13.00
CA GLY A 117 4.34 12.59 13.95
C GLY A 117 3.79 14.00 14.11
N LYS A 118 3.90 14.55 15.31
CA LYS A 118 3.61 15.94 15.66
C LYS A 118 4.92 16.75 15.69
N LEU A 119 4.87 17.97 15.18
CA LEU A 119 5.94 18.95 15.40
C LEU A 119 5.83 19.43 16.85
N ILE A 120 6.88 19.23 17.62
CA ILE A 120 7.00 19.78 18.98
C ILE A 120 7.77 21.10 18.87
N ASP A 121 7.36 22.10 19.63
CA ASP A 121 8.07 23.38 19.68
C ASP A 121 9.44 23.19 20.35
N CYS A 122 10.44 23.98 19.95
CA CYS A 122 11.81 23.83 20.43
C CYS A 122 11.95 24.16 21.93
N ASP A 123 10.95 24.84 22.50
CA ASP A 123 10.92 25.28 23.90
C ASP A 123 10.18 24.31 24.84
N GLU A 124 9.48 23.30 24.29
CA GLU A 124 8.78 22.25 25.06
C GLU A 124 9.59 20.95 25.04
N GLU A 125 10.63 20.88 25.87
CA GLU A 125 11.43 19.65 26.08
C GLU A 125 10.71 18.65 27.01
N ASP A 126 9.53 18.18 26.63
CA ASP A 126 8.98 16.98 27.28
C ASP A 126 9.80 15.75 26.85
N GLU A 127 10.37 15.02 27.82
CA GLU A 127 11.26 13.86 27.61
C GLU A 127 10.59 12.67 26.89
N THR A 128 9.29 12.73 26.61
CA THR A 128 8.58 11.65 25.94
C THR A 128 8.88 11.64 24.43
N LEU A 129 9.25 10.47 23.93
CA LEU A 129 9.48 10.21 22.49
C LEU A 129 8.16 9.94 21.74
N GLU A 130 7.03 9.85 22.44
CA GLU A 130 5.72 9.59 21.85
C GLU A 130 5.26 10.78 21.01
N GLY A 131 5.10 10.56 19.70
CA GLY A 131 4.58 11.56 18.78
C GLY A 131 5.62 12.49 18.16
N ARG A 132 6.93 12.32 18.41
CA ARG A 132 7.96 13.10 17.68
C ARG A 132 8.03 12.69 16.21
N ILE A 133 8.25 13.68 15.33
CA ILE A 133 8.54 13.42 13.92
C ILE A 133 9.92 12.79 13.78
N ILE A 134 9.97 11.59 13.23
CA ILE A 134 11.21 10.91 12.85
C ILE A 134 11.23 10.77 11.33
N LEU A 135 12.21 11.43 10.71
CA LEU A 135 12.39 11.38 9.25
C LEU A 135 12.51 9.93 8.78
N GLY A 136 11.70 9.57 7.78
CA GLY A 136 11.65 8.22 7.21
C GLY A 136 10.87 7.18 8.03
N ARG A 137 10.25 7.55 9.16
CA ARG A 137 9.40 6.64 9.96
C ARG A 137 7.96 7.13 10.15
N THR A 138 7.77 8.45 10.24
CA THR A 138 6.46 9.08 10.51
C THR A 138 6.06 10.02 9.38
N ASN A 139 4.77 10.07 9.04
CA ASN A 139 4.24 11.10 8.17
C ASN A 139 4.02 12.39 8.97
N ILE A 140 4.21 13.54 8.33
CA ILE A 140 3.82 14.84 8.89
C ILE A 140 2.29 14.85 8.97
N GLY A 141 1.74 14.91 10.18
CA GLY A 141 0.30 15.07 10.37
C GLY A 141 -0.17 16.43 9.88
N ASN A 142 -1.43 16.53 9.44
CA ASN A 142 -2.05 17.84 9.22
C ASN A 142 -2.39 18.45 10.59
N ILE A 143 -2.12 19.75 10.76
CA ILE A 143 -2.47 20.56 11.93
C ILE A 143 -3.99 20.70 12.00
#